data_AF-A0AA96WUX9-F1
#
_entry.id   AF-A0AA96WUX9-F1
#
_cell.length_a   1.000
_cell.length_b   1.000
_cell.length_c   1.000
_cell.angle_alpha   90.00
_cell.angle_beta   90.00
_cell.angle_gamma   90.00
#
_symmetry.space_group_name_H-M   'P 1'
#
loop_
_entity.id
_entity.type
_entity.pdbx_description
1 polymer ?
#
loop_
_entity_poly.entity_id
_entity_poly.type
_entity_poly.pdbx_seq_one_letter_code
_entity_poly.pdbx_strand_id
1 'polypeptide(L)'
;MNKQVSLSLFAGVLATGAIVAFQPSANAASFSFSASDAVNAGCVGQTNCNVNGFFSVGASTTRNAFDPVLTQKTVGGVLGIGIDSSKDANGNPAGETVNNQSLGEIDIDETLSVGFKSAGVLKALDLSFLYRPGVYNDGVFEVALVQADGGIGSGTLRVTSANSAVWSLGGTVTNLALSSKDAGGSYRITNPFGDIKITGFSLKALAQTAPNSTTTPAGAKNSDFTLSRVEVTKVPEPTTVIGLGLVGLLAASRRRKAAKAN
;
A
#
# COMPACT_ATOMS: atom_id res chain seq x y z
N MET A 1 55.61 -23.01 -65.54
CA MET A 1 54.80 -21.91 -64.98
C MET A 1 53.46 -22.48 -64.54
N ASN A 2 53.23 -22.65 -63.25
CA ASN A 2 52.03 -22.16 -62.55
C ASN A 2 52.08 -22.54 -61.06
N LYS A 3 51.72 -21.55 -60.25
CA LYS A 3 51.89 -21.45 -58.81
C LYS A 3 50.79 -22.21 -58.04
N GLN A 4 51.14 -22.53 -56.78
CA GLN A 4 50.38 -22.52 -55.51
C GLN A 4 48.85 -22.28 -55.58
N VAL A 5 48.02 -22.86 -54.70
CA VAL A 5 47.84 -22.41 -53.31
C VAL A 5 47.26 -23.55 -52.44
N SER A 6 47.88 -23.75 -51.27
CA SER A 6 47.35 -24.53 -50.15
C SER A 6 46.33 -23.69 -49.39
N LEU A 7 45.10 -24.20 -49.22
CA LEU A 7 44.04 -23.55 -48.45
C LEU A 7 43.93 -24.23 -47.08
N SER A 8 44.74 -23.77 -46.13
CA SER A 8 44.60 -24.12 -44.71
C SER A 8 43.42 -23.36 -44.12
N LEU A 9 42.30 -24.06 -43.89
CA LEU A 9 41.12 -23.52 -43.22
C LEU A 9 41.39 -23.43 -41.70
N PHE A 10 41.53 -22.21 -41.19
CA PHE A 10 41.57 -21.92 -39.76
C PHE A 10 40.17 -22.13 -39.15
N ALA A 11 40.00 -23.17 -38.34
CA ALA A 11 38.84 -23.35 -37.48
C ALA A 11 38.99 -22.50 -36.21
N GLY A 12 38.51 -21.27 -36.25
CA GLY A 12 38.38 -20.41 -35.07
C GLY A 12 37.06 -20.69 -34.34
N VAL A 13 37.06 -21.61 -33.37
CA VAL A 13 35.92 -21.81 -32.47
C VAL A 13 35.91 -20.67 -31.44
N LEU A 14 35.08 -19.66 -31.67
CA LEU A 14 34.71 -18.68 -30.64
C LEU A 14 33.76 -19.36 -29.65
N ALA A 15 34.31 -19.87 -28.55
CA ALA A 15 33.54 -20.29 -27.39
C ALA A 15 32.97 -19.05 -26.68
N THR A 16 31.79 -18.60 -27.09
CA THR A 16 30.97 -17.63 -26.36
C THR A 16 30.40 -18.32 -25.11
N GLY A 17 31.21 -18.40 -24.06
CA GLY A 17 30.75 -18.80 -22.73
C GLY A 17 29.79 -17.73 -22.20
N ALA A 18 28.48 -17.98 -22.33
CA ALA A 18 27.47 -17.23 -21.62
C ALA A 18 27.69 -17.43 -20.11
N ILE A 19 28.25 -16.43 -19.44
CA ILE A 19 28.22 -16.37 -17.98
C ILE A 19 26.78 -16.05 -17.64
N VAL A 20 25.98 -17.09 -17.39
CA VAL A 20 24.70 -16.96 -16.71
C VAL A 20 25.05 -16.47 -15.31
N ALA A 21 24.94 -15.16 -15.08
CA ALA A 21 24.99 -14.61 -13.75
C ALA A 21 23.84 -15.26 -12.98
N PHE A 22 24.18 -16.21 -12.10
CA PHE A 22 23.30 -16.69 -11.06
C PHE A 22 22.94 -15.46 -10.22
N GLN A 23 21.84 -14.79 -10.58
CA GLN A 23 21.20 -13.90 -9.64
C GLN A 23 20.61 -14.84 -8.58
N PRO A 24 21.07 -14.77 -7.31
CA PRO A 24 20.37 -15.50 -6.26
C PRO A 24 18.91 -15.05 -6.35
N SER A 25 17.99 -16.02 -6.37
CA SER A 25 16.57 -15.76 -6.27
C SER A 25 16.39 -14.80 -5.10
N ALA A 26 15.95 -13.57 -5.41
CA ALA A 26 15.53 -12.63 -4.40
C ALA A 26 14.49 -13.36 -3.56
N ASN A 27 14.84 -13.76 -2.33
CA ASN A 27 13.86 -14.29 -1.40
C ASN A 27 12.87 -13.15 -1.17
N ALA A 28 11.71 -13.23 -1.83
CA ALA A 28 10.66 -12.25 -1.70
C ALA A 28 10.10 -12.37 -0.28
N ALA A 29 10.63 -11.57 0.64
CA ALA A 29 10.02 -11.44 1.95
C ALA A 29 8.70 -10.69 1.77
N SER A 30 7.59 -11.31 2.17
CA SER A 30 6.28 -10.65 2.22
C SER A 30 5.99 -10.21 3.65
N PHE A 31 5.39 -9.04 3.80
CA PHE A 31 4.89 -8.51 5.05
C PHE A 31 3.38 -8.31 4.92
N SER A 32 2.65 -8.69 5.95
CA SER A 32 1.23 -8.38 6.05
C SER A 32 0.89 -8.03 7.48
N PHE A 33 -0.12 -7.18 7.63
CA PHE A 33 -0.85 -7.05 8.87
C PHE A 33 -2.34 -6.91 8.59
N SER A 34 -3.15 -7.37 9.53
CA SER A 34 -4.58 -7.17 9.61
C SER A 34 -4.91 -6.22 10.76
N ALA A 35 -6.12 -5.67 10.80
CA ALA A 35 -6.56 -4.82 11.90
C ALA A 35 -6.37 -5.49 13.28
N SER A 36 -6.52 -6.81 13.38
CA SER A 36 -6.25 -7.55 14.63
C SER A 36 -4.80 -7.43 15.10
N ASP A 37 -3.84 -7.41 14.17
CA ASP A 37 -2.42 -7.27 14.51
C ASP A 37 -2.13 -5.88 15.10
N ALA A 38 -2.79 -4.84 14.57
CA ALA A 38 -2.68 -3.49 15.12
C ALA A 38 -3.31 -3.39 16.52
N VAL A 39 -4.47 -4.00 16.72
CA VAL A 39 -5.12 -4.08 18.04
C VAL A 39 -4.22 -4.82 19.04
N ASN A 40 -3.69 -5.99 18.66
CA ASN A 40 -2.82 -6.79 19.50
C ASN A 40 -1.48 -6.11 19.80
N ALA A 41 -0.99 -5.25 18.89
CA ALA A 41 0.18 -4.42 19.10
C ALA A 41 -0.09 -3.21 20.03
N GLY A 42 -1.32 -3.02 20.49
CA GLY A 42 -1.69 -1.91 21.37
C GLY A 42 -1.82 -0.58 20.65
N CYS A 43 -2.15 -0.59 19.35
CA CYS A 43 -2.26 0.65 18.57
C CYS A 43 -3.48 1.50 18.95
N VAL A 44 -4.56 0.90 19.45
CA VAL A 44 -5.77 1.63 19.83
C VAL A 44 -5.46 2.61 20.96
N GLY A 45 -5.85 3.88 20.78
CA GLY A 45 -5.55 4.98 21.70
C GLY A 45 -4.18 5.64 21.48
N GLN A 46 -3.43 5.24 20.45
CA GLN A 46 -2.15 5.87 20.08
C GLN A 46 -2.31 6.71 18.82
N THR A 47 -1.64 7.87 18.74
CA THR A 47 -1.56 8.63 17.47
C THR A 47 -0.66 7.93 16.46
N ASN A 48 0.41 7.26 16.91
CA ASN A 48 1.34 6.50 16.09
C ASN A 48 1.64 5.15 16.73
N CYS A 49 1.71 4.10 15.92
CA CYS A 49 1.95 2.74 16.38
C CYS A 49 2.83 1.95 15.42
N ASN A 50 3.63 1.02 15.93
CA ASN A 50 4.39 0.07 15.12
C ASN A 50 3.74 -1.31 15.16
N VAL A 51 3.48 -1.90 14.00
CA VAL A 51 2.86 -3.23 13.86
C VAL A 51 3.87 -4.19 13.26
N ASN A 52 4.08 -5.31 13.95
CA ASN A 52 4.96 -6.41 13.54
C ASN A 52 6.41 -5.97 13.19
N GLY A 53 6.87 -4.84 13.75
CA GLY A 53 8.22 -4.31 13.54
C GLY A 53 8.55 -3.86 12.11
N PHE A 54 7.57 -3.85 11.21
CA PHE A 54 7.73 -3.44 9.81
C PHE A 54 6.83 -2.28 9.41
N PHE A 55 5.58 -2.27 9.89
CA PHE A 55 4.63 -1.23 9.57
C PHE A 55 4.60 -0.18 10.67
N SER A 56 4.48 1.09 10.31
CA SER A 56 3.99 2.14 11.19
C SER A 56 2.60 2.56 10.74
N VAL A 57 1.69 2.81 11.68
CA VAL A 57 0.36 3.33 11.42
C VAL A 57 0.22 4.62 12.21
N GLY A 58 -0.26 5.69 11.57
CA GLY A 58 -0.39 7.01 12.18
C GLY A 58 -1.73 7.66 11.84
N ALA A 59 -2.29 8.38 12.80
CA ALA A 59 -3.50 9.17 12.64
C ALA A 59 -3.15 10.67 12.62
N SER A 60 -3.84 11.43 11.76
CA SER A 60 -3.85 12.89 11.82
C SER A 60 -5.21 13.44 11.42
N THR A 61 -5.50 14.68 11.82
CA THR A 61 -6.75 15.36 11.49
C THR A 61 -6.51 16.85 11.27
N THR A 62 -7.29 17.46 10.38
CA THR A 62 -7.40 18.92 10.23
C THR A 62 -8.66 19.48 10.88
N ARG A 63 -9.50 18.61 11.46
CA ARG A 63 -10.79 18.99 12.05
C ARG A 63 -10.64 19.90 13.27
N ASN A 64 -9.61 19.65 14.07
CA ASN A 64 -9.38 20.33 15.34
C ASN A 64 -7.88 20.37 15.67
N ALA A 65 -7.52 20.94 16.82
CA ALA A 65 -6.13 21.09 17.26
C ALA A 65 -5.61 19.91 18.11
N PHE A 66 -6.41 18.86 18.29
CA PHE A 66 -6.02 17.70 19.08
C PHE A 66 -5.27 16.67 18.24
N ASP A 67 -4.37 15.94 18.88
CA ASP A 67 -3.76 14.77 18.28
C ASP A 67 -4.80 13.64 18.27
N PRO A 68 -5.28 13.20 17.10
CA PRO A 68 -6.24 12.13 17.04
C PRO A 68 -5.55 10.81 17.37
N VAL A 69 -6.34 9.81 17.71
CA VAL A 69 -5.84 8.47 18.03
C VAL A 69 -6.35 7.44 17.05
N LEU A 70 -5.57 6.39 16.84
CA LEU A 70 -6.03 5.19 16.17
C LEU A 70 -7.12 4.53 17.02
N THR A 71 -8.17 4.09 16.36
CA THR A 71 -9.24 3.33 17.02
C THR A 71 -9.64 2.14 16.18
N GLN A 72 -10.47 1.28 16.75
CA GLN A 72 -11.01 0.11 16.07
C GLN A 72 -12.52 0.26 15.88
N LYS A 73 -13.01 -0.26 14.76
CA LYS A 73 -14.44 -0.40 14.50
C LYS A 73 -14.76 -1.80 14.04
N THR A 74 -15.90 -2.33 14.50
CA THR A 74 -16.41 -3.63 14.10
C THR A 74 -17.85 -3.51 13.65
N VAL A 75 -18.11 -3.88 12.40
CA VAL A 75 -19.47 -3.93 11.82
C VAL A 75 -19.61 -5.24 11.07
N GLY A 76 -20.71 -5.97 11.31
CA GLY A 76 -20.97 -7.24 10.62
C GLY A 76 -19.86 -8.29 10.79
N GLY A 77 -19.11 -8.26 11.91
CA GLY A 77 -17.98 -9.15 12.17
C GLY A 77 -16.68 -8.79 11.45
N VAL A 78 -16.66 -7.73 10.62
CA VAL A 78 -15.45 -7.20 10.01
C VAL A 78 -14.82 -6.20 10.97
N LEU A 79 -13.52 -6.35 11.24
CA LEU A 79 -12.72 -5.43 12.06
C LEU A 79 -11.89 -4.51 11.14
N GLY A 80 -11.84 -3.23 11.47
CA GLY A 80 -11.00 -2.25 10.81
C GLY A 80 -10.37 -1.25 11.78
N ILE A 81 -9.26 -0.65 11.36
CA ILE A 81 -8.62 0.48 12.02
C ILE A 81 -9.10 1.77 11.37
N GLY A 82 -9.62 2.68 12.19
CA GLY A 82 -9.99 4.03 11.81
C GLY A 82 -9.34 5.05 12.74
N ILE A 83 -9.93 6.24 12.80
CA ILE A 83 -9.43 7.36 13.60
C ILE A 83 -10.52 7.78 14.58
N ASP A 84 -10.12 8.21 15.77
CA ASP A 84 -10.98 8.97 16.69
C ASP A 84 -10.33 10.34 16.89
N SER A 85 -10.93 11.37 16.30
CA SER A 85 -10.59 12.78 16.52
C SER A 85 -11.52 13.50 17.50
N SER A 86 -12.50 12.79 18.07
CA SER A 86 -13.49 13.35 18.99
C SER A 86 -12.93 13.60 20.39
N LYS A 87 -11.76 13.04 20.68
CA LYS A 87 -11.05 13.18 21.96
C LYS A 87 -9.55 13.26 21.74
N ASP A 88 -8.84 13.91 22.66
CA ASP A 88 -7.38 13.82 22.74
C ASP A 88 -6.91 12.48 23.35
N ALA A 89 -5.60 12.26 23.36
CA ALA A 89 -4.98 11.06 23.95
C ALA A 89 -5.28 10.89 25.47
N ASN A 90 -5.76 11.92 26.15
CA ASN A 90 -6.16 11.89 27.57
C ASN A 90 -7.69 11.71 27.75
N GLY A 91 -8.44 11.59 26.65
CA GLY A 91 -9.89 11.43 26.66
C GLY A 91 -10.68 12.74 26.80
N ASN A 92 -10.03 13.91 26.70
CA ASN A 92 -10.72 15.20 26.73
C ASN A 92 -11.48 15.41 25.41
N PRO A 93 -12.77 15.79 25.45
CA PRO A 93 -13.57 15.94 24.25
C PRO A 93 -13.09 17.12 23.37
N ALA A 94 -13.08 16.91 22.06
CA ALA A 94 -12.66 17.91 21.09
C ALA A 94 -13.71 18.99 20.79
N GLY A 95 -14.85 18.96 21.49
CA GLY A 95 -15.97 19.90 21.28
C GLY A 95 -16.74 19.65 19.98
N GLU A 96 -16.67 18.43 19.44
CA GLU A 96 -17.37 18.07 18.20
C GLU A 96 -18.90 18.07 18.39
N THR A 97 -19.61 18.53 17.36
CA THR A 97 -21.08 18.39 17.31
C THR A 97 -21.46 16.97 16.92
N VAL A 98 -22.64 16.49 17.34
CA VAL A 98 -23.14 15.14 17.01
C VAL A 98 -23.15 14.80 15.51
N ASN A 99 -23.16 15.81 14.63
CA ASN A 99 -23.16 15.62 13.18
C ASN A 99 -21.77 15.52 12.57
N ASN A 100 -20.71 15.80 13.35
CA ASN A 100 -19.32 15.84 12.91
C ASN A 100 -18.42 15.05 13.86
N GLN A 101 -18.99 14.09 14.60
CA GLN A 101 -18.24 13.28 15.52
C GLN A 101 -17.50 12.18 14.75
N SER A 102 -16.23 11.97 15.07
CA SER A 102 -15.50 10.80 14.59
C SER A 102 -16.10 9.51 15.16
N LEU A 103 -16.47 8.55 14.30
CA LEU A 103 -17.16 7.31 14.67
C LEU A 103 -16.27 6.06 14.53
N GLY A 104 -14.96 6.25 14.56
CA GLY A 104 -13.97 5.19 14.39
C GLY A 104 -13.80 4.69 12.96
N GLU A 105 -14.27 5.48 11.99
CA GLU A 105 -13.92 5.40 10.58
C GLU A 105 -12.85 6.46 10.25
N ILE A 106 -12.51 6.61 8.99
CA ILE A 106 -11.62 7.66 8.47
C ILE A 106 -12.52 8.70 7.79
N ASP A 107 -12.63 9.85 8.43
CA ASP A 107 -13.43 10.98 7.95
C ASP A 107 -12.69 11.86 6.93
N ILE A 108 -13.41 12.79 6.29
CA ILE A 108 -12.88 13.71 5.25
C ILE A 108 -11.73 14.61 5.73
N ASP A 109 -11.75 14.96 7.01
CA ASP A 109 -10.74 15.80 7.65
C ASP A 109 -9.64 14.97 8.32
N GLU A 110 -9.70 13.65 8.21
CA GLU A 110 -8.80 12.72 8.85
C GLU A 110 -7.87 12.06 7.82
N THR A 111 -6.72 11.59 8.28
CA THR A 111 -5.76 10.90 7.43
C THR A 111 -5.12 9.76 8.20
N LEU A 112 -5.30 8.54 7.71
CA LEU A 112 -4.60 7.35 8.21
C LEU A 112 -3.37 7.10 7.35
N SER A 113 -2.18 7.19 7.94
CA SER A 113 -0.91 6.97 7.27
C SER A 113 -0.36 5.59 7.62
N VAL A 114 0.15 4.86 6.64
CA VAL A 114 0.81 3.57 6.81
C VAL A 114 2.21 3.65 6.23
N GLY A 115 3.23 3.62 7.09
CA GLY A 115 4.64 3.60 6.69
C GLY A 115 5.21 2.18 6.71
N PHE A 116 6.23 1.97 5.88
CA PHE A 116 7.00 0.73 5.78
C PHE A 116 8.43 1.00 6.24
N LYS A 117 8.99 0.09 7.05
CA LYS A 117 10.37 0.16 7.51
C LYS A 117 11.41 0.17 6.37
N SER A 118 11.04 -0.37 5.21
CA SER A 118 11.84 -0.33 3.98
C SER A 118 10.93 -0.32 2.77
N ALA A 119 11.40 0.21 1.64
CA ALA A 119 10.61 0.30 0.41
C ALA A 119 10.10 -1.08 -0.03
N GLY A 120 8.84 -1.13 -0.45
CA GLY A 120 8.17 -2.34 -0.88
C GLY A 120 7.15 -2.08 -1.98
N VAL A 121 6.65 -3.15 -2.59
CA VAL A 121 5.53 -3.09 -3.54
C VAL A 121 4.26 -3.46 -2.79
N LEU A 122 3.27 -2.57 -2.79
CA LEU A 122 1.97 -2.81 -2.18
C LEU A 122 1.18 -3.81 -3.04
N LYS A 123 1.01 -5.04 -2.55
CA LYS A 123 0.37 -6.14 -3.28
C LYS A 123 -1.13 -6.22 -3.02
N ALA A 124 -1.57 -5.92 -1.80
CA ALA A 124 -3.00 -5.83 -1.50
C ALA A 124 -3.28 -4.82 -0.39
N LEU A 125 -4.47 -4.24 -0.45
CA LEU A 125 -5.05 -3.33 0.53
C LEU A 125 -6.52 -3.68 0.69
N ASP A 126 -6.97 -3.96 1.92
CA ASP A 126 -8.38 -4.21 2.21
C ASP A 126 -8.95 -2.99 2.95
N LEU A 127 -9.98 -2.39 2.34
CA LEU A 127 -10.75 -1.30 2.92
C LEU A 127 -12.16 -1.78 3.23
N SER A 128 -12.67 -1.41 4.40
CA SER A 128 -13.96 -1.85 4.91
C SER A 128 -14.83 -0.67 5.31
N PHE A 129 -16.12 -0.97 5.46
CA PHE A 129 -17.17 -0.04 5.83
C PHE A 129 -17.57 0.95 4.74
N LEU A 130 -17.16 0.74 3.48
CA LEU A 130 -17.58 1.64 2.41
C LEU A 130 -19.08 1.52 2.13
N TYR A 131 -19.81 2.61 2.35
CA TYR A 131 -21.26 2.69 2.21
C TYR A 131 -21.71 3.22 0.84
N ARG A 132 -23.02 3.12 0.64
CA ARG A 132 -23.75 3.60 -0.53
C ARG A 132 -24.99 4.35 -0.06
N PRO A 133 -25.61 5.17 -0.92
CA PRO A 133 -26.77 5.95 -0.50
C PRO A 133 -27.89 5.05 0.03
N GLY A 134 -28.43 5.40 1.19
CA GLY A 134 -29.50 4.68 1.87
C GLY A 134 -29.06 3.52 2.78
N VAL A 135 -27.76 3.19 2.81
CA VAL A 135 -27.17 2.28 3.81
C VAL A 135 -26.68 3.10 5.00
N TYR A 136 -26.99 2.73 6.24
CA TYR A 136 -26.63 3.48 7.46
C TYR A 136 -27.01 4.98 7.47
N ASN A 137 -28.04 5.38 6.72
CA ASN A 137 -28.43 6.77 6.49
C ASN A 137 -27.39 7.61 5.72
N ASP A 138 -26.46 6.96 5.03
CA ASP A 138 -25.53 7.61 4.12
C ASP A 138 -26.29 8.23 2.93
N GLY A 139 -25.84 9.42 2.53
CA GLY A 139 -26.37 10.18 1.41
C GLY A 139 -25.56 10.03 0.13
N VAL A 140 -24.35 9.46 0.18
CA VAL A 140 -23.42 9.40 -0.96
C VAL A 140 -22.91 7.99 -1.23
N PHE A 141 -22.17 7.85 -2.34
CA PHE A 141 -21.31 6.69 -2.54
C PHE A 141 -19.94 7.04 -2.00
N GLU A 142 -19.45 6.28 -1.04
CA GLU A 142 -18.18 6.62 -0.42
C GLU A 142 -17.01 6.39 -1.37
N VAL A 143 -16.02 7.28 -1.24
CA VAL A 143 -14.80 7.25 -2.05
C VAL A 143 -13.60 7.37 -1.14
N ALA A 144 -12.83 6.29 -1.07
CA ALA A 144 -11.54 6.28 -0.39
C ALA A 144 -10.43 6.66 -1.37
N LEU A 145 -9.65 7.68 -1.02
CA LEU A 145 -8.39 8.04 -1.68
C LEU A 145 -7.23 7.29 -1.01
N VAL A 146 -6.43 6.60 -1.80
CA VAL A 146 -5.13 6.04 -1.38
C VAL A 146 -4.05 6.79 -2.13
N GLN A 147 -3.14 7.42 -1.40
CA GLN A 147 -2.04 8.18 -1.96
C GLN A 147 -0.71 7.58 -1.52
N ALA A 148 0.08 7.11 -2.48
CA ALA A 148 1.43 6.62 -2.20
C ALA A 148 2.34 7.75 -1.72
N ASP A 149 3.21 7.45 -0.75
CA ASP A 149 4.18 8.40 -0.25
C ASP A 149 5.13 8.88 -1.37
N GLY A 150 5.62 10.12 -1.21
CA GLY A 150 6.45 10.78 -2.23
C GLY A 150 5.66 11.30 -3.44
N GLY A 151 4.32 11.24 -3.40
CA GLY A 151 3.46 11.77 -4.48
C GLY A 151 3.54 10.96 -5.77
N ILE A 152 4.00 9.70 -5.69
CA ILE A 152 4.33 8.87 -6.85
C ILE A 152 3.06 8.34 -7.54
N GLY A 153 1.91 8.38 -6.85
CA GLY A 153 0.61 8.08 -7.44
C GLY A 153 -0.53 8.16 -6.43
N SER A 154 -1.74 8.40 -6.93
CA SER A 154 -2.96 8.35 -6.14
C SER A 154 -4.05 7.61 -6.90
N GLY A 155 -4.85 6.83 -6.18
CA GLY A 155 -6.01 6.13 -6.73
C GLY A 155 -7.19 6.21 -5.77
N THR A 156 -8.38 5.99 -6.31
CA THR A 156 -9.62 6.04 -5.55
C THR A 156 -10.35 4.71 -5.66
N LEU A 157 -10.88 4.24 -4.54
CA LEU A 157 -11.84 3.14 -4.48
C LEU A 157 -13.22 3.74 -4.30
N ARG A 158 -14.11 3.49 -5.27
CA ARG A 158 -15.49 3.96 -5.23
C ARG A 158 -16.46 2.79 -5.26
N VAL A 159 -17.38 2.74 -4.30
CA VAL A 159 -18.50 1.79 -4.34
C VAL A 159 -19.44 2.15 -5.48
N THR A 160 -19.84 1.17 -6.29
CA THR A 160 -20.73 1.37 -7.44
C THR A 160 -22.06 0.64 -7.30
N SER A 161 -22.11 -0.40 -6.48
CA SER A 161 -23.35 -1.11 -6.13
C SER A 161 -23.20 -1.85 -4.80
N ALA A 162 -24.19 -2.67 -4.42
CA ALA A 162 -24.12 -3.47 -3.19
C ALA A 162 -22.95 -4.47 -3.16
N ASN A 163 -22.48 -4.93 -4.32
CA ASN A 163 -21.47 -6.00 -4.45
C ASN A 163 -20.27 -5.60 -5.33
N SER A 164 -20.14 -4.33 -5.69
CA SER A 164 -19.10 -3.87 -6.60
C SER A 164 -18.52 -2.52 -6.20
N ALA A 165 -17.21 -2.40 -6.40
CA ALA A 165 -16.48 -1.15 -6.32
C ALA A 165 -15.45 -1.09 -7.46
N VAL A 166 -15.04 0.12 -7.82
CA VAL A 166 -14.09 0.40 -8.89
C VAL A 166 -12.86 1.07 -8.29
N TRP A 167 -11.69 0.55 -8.65
CA TRP A 167 -10.39 1.19 -8.39
C TRP A 167 -10.01 2.03 -9.60
N SER A 168 -9.55 3.26 -9.38
CA SER A 168 -9.30 4.20 -10.48
C SER A 168 -7.97 3.97 -11.23
N LEU A 169 -7.12 3.05 -10.77
CA LEU A 169 -5.87 2.68 -11.44
C LEU A 169 -5.92 1.23 -11.95
N GLY A 170 -4.85 0.76 -12.61
CA GLY A 170 -4.75 -0.56 -13.26
C GLY A 170 -4.70 -1.80 -12.34
N GLY A 171 -5.18 -1.70 -11.11
CA GLY A 171 -5.33 -2.83 -10.16
C GLY A 171 -6.64 -3.60 -10.37
N THR A 172 -6.92 -4.56 -9.48
CA THR A 172 -8.19 -5.31 -9.47
C THR A 172 -8.90 -5.17 -8.13
N VAL A 173 -10.23 -5.18 -8.14
CA VAL A 173 -11.06 -5.08 -6.93
C VAL A 173 -11.84 -6.36 -6.73
N THR A 174 -11.73 -6.96 -5.55
CA THR A 174 -12.52 -8.11 -5.12
C THR A 174 -13.46 -7.69 -4.00
N ASN A 175 -14.74 -8.01 -4.10
CA ASN A 175 -15.69 -7.83 -3.00
C ASN A 175 -15.49 -8.93 -1.94
N LEU A 176 -15.20 -8.51 -0.70
CA LEU A 176 -15.04 -9.40 0.45
C LEU A 176 -16.34 -9.51 1.26
N ALA A 177 -17.09 -8.41 1.35
CA ALA A 177 -18.40 -8.35 1.98
C ALA A 177 -19.31 -7.31 1.30
N LEU A 178 -20.61 -7.58 1.27
CA LEU A 178 -21.61 -6.72 0.63
C LEU A 178 -21.84 -5.42 1.40
N SER A 179 -22.06 -4.32 0.68
CA SER A 179 -22.61 -3.07 1.23
C SER A 179 -24.13 -3.21 1.37
N SER A 180 -24.57 -3.64 2.56
CA SER A 180 -25.95 -3.98 2.90
C SER A 180 -26.50 -3.04 3.98
N LYS A 181 -27.80 -3.13 4.30
CA LYS A 181 -28.44 -2.25 5.28
C LYS A 181 -27.75 -2.29 6.66
N ASP A 182 -27.20 -3.44 7.03
CA ASP A 182 -26.61 -3.71 8.36
C ASP A 182 -25.10 -3.99 8.30
N ALA A 183 -24.45 -3.72 7.15
CA ALA A 183 -23.00 -3.82 7.03
C ALA A 183 -22.47 -2.93 5.90
N GLY A 184 -21.36 -2.23 6.15
CA GLY A 184 -20.65 -1.52 5.09
C GLY A 184 -19.87 -2.49 4.19
N GLY A 185 -19.60 -2.08 2.96
CA GLY A 185 -18.89 -2.92 1.99
C GLY A 185 -17.43 -3.11 2.38
N SER A 186 -16.91 -4.32 2.13
CA SER A 186 -15.48 -4.62 2.30
C SER A 186 -14.90 -5.09 0.98
N TYR A 187 -13.74 -4.53 0.61
CA TYR A 187 -13.14 -4.72 -0.70
C TYR A 187 -11.62 -4.86 -0.58
N ARG A 188 -11.07 -5.81 -1.34
CA ARG A 188 -9.63 -5.93 -1.57
C ARG A 188 -9.25 -5.25 -2.87
N ILE A 189 -8.27 -4.35 -2.82
CA ILE A 189 -7.59 -3.81 -3.98
C ILE A 189 -6.27 -4.56 -4.16
N THR A 190 -6.14 -5.33 -5.23
CA THR A 190 -4.91 -6.06 -5.55
C THR A 190 -4.07 -5.24 -6.53
N ASN A 191 -2.77 -5.14 -6.22
CA ASN A 191 -1.76 -4.41 -6.97
C ASN A 191 -2.14 -2.94 -7.23
N PRO A 192 -2.54 -2.15 -6.21
CA PRO A 192 -3.13 -0.82 -6.38
C PRO A 192 -2.26 0.15 -7.20
N PHE A 193 -0.93 0.01 -7.10
CA PHE A 193 0.05 0.88 -7.76
C PHE A 193 0.98 0.13 -8.73
N GLY A 194 0.62 -1.09 -9.15
CA GLY A 194 1.52 -1.92 -9.95
C GLY A 194 2.81 -2.27 -9.21
N ASP A 195 3.92 -2.40 -9.94
CA ASP A 195 5.24 -2.72 -9.36
C ASP A 195 6.01 -1.49 -8.83
N ILE A 196 5.31 -0.37 -8.61
CA ILE A 196 5.89 0.83 -8.03
C ILE A 196 6.33 0.53 -6.59
N LYS A 197 7.55 0.95 -6.27
CA LYS A 197 8.13 0.84 -4.93
C LYS A 197 7.74 2.07 -4.14
N ILE A 198 7.13 1.86 -2.98
CA ILE A 198 6.70 2.93 -2.09
C ILE A 198 7.24 2.66 -0.68
N THR A 199 7.37 3.71 0.12
CA THR A 199 7.74 3.61 1.54
C THR A 199 6.54 3.63 2.47
N GLY A 200 5.34 3.78 1.90
CA GLY A 200 4.11 3.93 2.64
C GLY A 200 3.02 4.53 1.76
N PHE A 201 1.87 4.77 2.35
CA PHE A 201 0.74 5.45 1.74
C PHE A 201 -0.12 6.11 2.82
N SER A 202 -1.00 7.02 2.38
CA SER A 202 -2.04 7.60 3.21
C SER A 202 -3.42 7.29 2.65
N LEU A 203 -4.38 7.22 3.56
CA LEU A 203 -5.80 7.04 3.30
C LEU A 203 -6.55 8.30 3.74
N LYS A 204 -7.42 8.78 2.86
CA LYS A 204 -8.33 9.90 3.10
C LYS A 204 -9.65 9.61 2.44
N ALA A 205 -10.72 10.23 2.89
CA ALA A 205 -11.94 10.23 2.10
C ALA A 205 -12.04 11.46 1.20
N LEU A 206 -12.87 11.33 0.17
CA LEU A 206 -13.18 12.44 -0.74
C LEU A 206 -14.65 12.81 -0.62
N ALA A 207 -14.93 14.08 -0.35
CA ALA A 207 -16.28 14.65 -0.41
C ALA A 207 -16.98 14.26 -1.71
N GLN A 208 -18.20 13.76 -1.59
CA GLN A 208 -19.08 13.49 -2.70
C GLN A 208 -20.35 14.31 -2.59
N THR A 209 -21.02 14.51 -3.73
CA THR A 209 -22.38 15.03 -3.75
C THR A 209 -23.38 13.87 -3.72
N ALA A 210 -24.50 14.06 -3.03
CA ALA A 210 -25.57 13.08 -3.04
C ALA A 210 -26.08 12.84 -4.46
N PRO A 211 -26.56 11.62 -4.79
CA PRO A 211 -27.19 11.37 -6.08
C PRO A 211 -28.31 12.38 -6.33
N ASN A 212 -28.25 13.05 -7.50
CA ASN A 212 -29.20 14.09 -7.89
C ASN A 212 -29.16 15.38 -7.03
N SER A 213 -28.06 15.63 -6.30
CA SER A 213 -27.82 16.88 -5.58
C SER A 213 -26.53 17.55 -6.04
N THR A 214 -26.51 18.88 -5.97
CA THR A 214 -25.29 19.70 -6.07
C THR A 214 -24.68 20.01 -4.71
N THR A 215 -25.35 19.63 -3.62
CA THR A 215 -24.87 19.82 -2.26
C THR A 215 -24.09 18.60 -1.78
N THR A 216 -22.94 18.87 -1.19
CA THR A 216 -22.13 17.91 -0.44
C THR A 216 -22.74 17.79 0.96
N PRO A 217 -23.24 16.62 1.39
CA PRO A 217 -23.68 16.42 2.76
C PRO A 217 -22.61 16.84 3.77
N ALA A 218 -23.00 17.42 4.91
CA ALA A 218 -22.02 17.77 5.93
C ALA A 218 -21.72 16.58 6.85
N GLY A 219 -20.50 16.53 7.37
CA GLY A 219 -20.09 15.64 8.46
C GLY A 219 -19.89 14.18 8.06
N ALA A 220 -20.16 13.26 9.00
CA ALA A 220 -19.92 11.81 8.86
C ALA A 220 -20.63 11.17 7.64
N LYS A 221 -21.71 11.78 7.13
CA LYS A 221 -22.52 11.27 6.00
C LYS A 221 -21.83 11.30 4.63
N ASN A 222 -20.52 11.41 4.59
CA ASN A 222 -19.78 11.61 3.36
C ASN A 222 -18.51 10.76 3.26
N SER A 223 -18.18 10.01 4.30
CA SER A 223 -16.84 9.50 4.48
C SER A 223 -16.71 8.58 5.69
N ASP A 224 -16.93 7.29 5.53
CA ASP A 224 -16.85 6.36 6.64
C ASP A 224 -16.17 5.04 6.22
N PHE A 225 -14.84 4.98 6.12
CA PHE A 225 -14.14 3.71 5.86
C PHE A 225 -13.00 3.42 6.83
N THR A 226 -12.56 2.17 6.88
CA THR A 226 -11.44 1.72 7.72
C THR A 226 -10.45 0.87 6.96
N LEU A 227 -9.25 0.74 7.52
CA LEU A 227 -8.21 -0.15 7.04
C LEU A 227 -8.31 -1.52 7.73
N SER A 228 -8.52 -2.59 6.96
CA SER A 228 -8.62 -3.95 7.51
C SER A 228 -7.36 -4.79 7.29
N ARG A 229 -6.62 -4.59 6.18
CA ARG A 229 -5.41 -5.37 5.88
C ARG A 229 -4.50 -4.65 4.90
N VAL A 230 -3.19 -4.87 5.06
CA VAL A 230 -2.14 -4.44 4.14
C VAL A 230 -1.22 -5.62 3.84
N GLU A 231 -0.82 -5.76 2.57
CA GLU A 231 0.15 -6.77 2.13
C GLU A 231 1.20 -6.15 1.21
N VAL A 232 2.48 -6.30 1.57
CA VAL A 232 3.62 -5.69 0.90
C VAL A 232 4.67 -6.75 0.60
N THR A 233 5.26 -6.73 -0.58
CA THR A 233 6.46 -7.53 -0.88
C THR A 233 7.71 -6.67 -0.80
N LYS A 234 8.72 -7.15 -0.07
CA LYS A 234 10.04 -6.52 0.02
C LYS A 234 10.70 -6.50 -1.34
N VAL A 235 11.38 -5.39 -1.62
CA VAL A 235 12.30 -5.30 -2.75
C VAL A 235 13.73 -5.47 -2.25
N PRO A 236 14.56 -6.32 -2.88
CA PRO A 236 15.98 -6.41 -2.56
C PRO A 236 16.66 -5.05 -2.72
N GLU A 237 17.48 -4.68 -1.73
CA GLU A 237 18.31 -3.49 -1.83
C GLU A 237 19.42 -3.73 -2.87
N PRO A 238 19.74 -2.76 -3.74
CA PRO A 238 20.69 -2.94 -4.86
C PRO A 238 22.15 -3.19 -4.46
N THR A 239 22.48 -3.29 -3.18
CA THR A 239 23.86 -3.40 -2.68
C THR A 239 24.54 -4.73 -3.03
N THR A 240 23.80 -5.79 -3.34
CA THR A 240 24.38 -7.12 -3.64
C THR A 240 24.99 -7.22 -5.05
N VAL A 241 24.61 -6.36 -5.99
CA VAL A 241 25.08 -6.45 -7.40
C VAL A 241 26.49 -5.86 -7.59
N ILE A 242 26.85 -4.84 -6.80
CA ILE A 242 28.17 -4.18 -6.92
C ILE A 242 29.30 -5.08 -6.40
N GLY A 243 29.05 -5.89 -5.37
CA GLY A 243 30.04 -6.82 -4.81
C GLY A 243 30.48 -7.92 -5.79
N LEU A 244 29.56 -8.42 -6.62
CA LEU A 244 29.87 -9.45 -7.64
C LEU A 244 30.66 -8.88 -8.83
N GLY A 245 30.39 -7.63 -9.22
CA GLY A 245 31.10 -6.96 -10.31
C GLY A 245 32.59 -6.76 -10.02
N LEU A 246 32.93 -6.39 -8.78
CA LEU A 246 34.33 -6.20 -8.35
C LEU A 246 35.10 -7.52 -8.26
N VAL A 247 34.49 -8.60 -7.76
CA VAL A 247 35.12 -9.93 -7.72
C VAL A 247 35.37 -10.47 -9.14
N GLY A 248 34.42 -10.26 -10.06
CA GLY A 248 34.58 -10.62 -11.48
C GLY A 248 35.75 -9.88 -12.16
N LEU A 249 35.89 -8.57 -11.91
CA LEU A 249 37.00 -7.76 -12.42
C LEU A 249 38.35 -8.16 -11.80
N LEU A 250 38.38 -8.51 -10.52
CA LEU A 250 39.59 -9.00 -9.84
C LEU A 250 40.02 -10.40 -10.35
N ALA A 251 39.07 -11.30 -10.61
CA ALA A 251 39.36 -12.60 -11.21
C ALA A 251 39.86 -12.48 -12.67
N ALA A 252 39.25 -11.59 -13.46
CA ALA A 252 39.68 -11.31 -14.83
C ALA A 252 41.06 -10.65 -14.91
N SER A 253 41.36 -9.72 -14.00
CA SER A 253 42.67 -9.05 -13.94
C SER A 253 43.80 -10.00 -13.49
N ARG A 254 43.53 -10.96 -12.61
CA ARG A 254 44.49 -12.03 -12.25
C ARG A 254 44.80 -12.95 -13.43
N ARG A 255 43.79 -13.33 -14.24
CA ARG A 255 44.01 -14.16 -15.44
C ARG A 255 44.86 -13.46 -16.50
N ARG A 256 44.70 -12.14 -16.68
CA ARG A 256 45.53 -11.36 -17.62
C ARG A 256 47.00 -11.24 -17.22
N LYS A 257 47.32 -11.35 -15.92
CA LYS A 257 48.71 -11.37 -15.44
C LYS A 257 49.38 -12.74 -15.65
N ALA A 258 48.64 -13.84 -15.50
CA ALA A 258 49.17 -15.19 -15.74
C ALA A 258 49.46 -15.47 -17.22
N ALA A 259 48.68 -14.90 -18.15
CA ALA A 259 48.89 -15.08 -19.60
C ALA A 259 50.04 -14.26 -20.20
N LYS A 260 50.66 -13.35 -19.45
CA LYS A 260 51.84 -12.56 -19.88
C LYS A 260 53.17 -13.11 -19.34
N ALA A 261 53.15 -14.19 -18.59
CA ALA A 261 54.32 -14.78 -17.93
C ALA A 261 54.80 -16.09 -18.57
N ASN A 262 54.28 -16.47 -19.75
CA ASN A 262 54.76 -17.56 -20.58
C ASN A 262 55.15 -17.04 -21.96
#